data_AF-A0A661QJ83-F1
#
_entry.id   AF-A0A661QJ83-F1
#
_cell.length_a   1.000
_cell.length_b   1.000
_cell.length_c   1.000
_cell.angle_alpha   90.00
_cell.angle_beta   90.00
_cell.angle_gamma   90.00
#
_symmetry.space_group_name_H-M   'P 1'
#
loop_
_entity.id
_entity.type
_entity.pdbx_description
1 polymer ?
#
loop_
_entity_poly.entity_id
_entity_poly.type
_entity_poly.pdbx_seq_one_letter_code
_entity_poly.pdbx_strand_id
1 'polypeptide(L)' 'LNLIIEVSGQKKKDKEAKIATAKLLWVPAVNNHGGFGRWAFLEIRDPWNAKNLIRNFIAS' A
#
# COMPACT_ATOMS: atom_id res chain seq x y z
N LEU A 1 11.32 0.05 -7.02
CA LEU A 1 10.12 0.44 -6.25
C LEU A 1 9.69 -0.77 -5.46
N ASN A 2 9.61 -0.65 -4.14
CA ASN A 2 9.09 -1.69 -3.24
C ASN A 2 7.63 -1.37 -2.92
N LEU A 3 6.74 -2.36 -3.03
CA LEU A 3 5.29 -2.16 -2.86
C LEU A 3 4.76 -3.04 -1.75
N ILE A 4 4.09 -2.42 -0.77
CA ILE A 4 3.25 -3.12 0.19
C ILE A 4 1.83 -3.17 -0.39
N ILE A 5 1.28 -4.38 -0.49
CA ILE A 5 -0.08 -4.62 -0.99
C ILE A 5 -0.93 -5.16 0.15
N GLU A 6 -2.00 -4.46 0.46
CA GLU A 6 -3.04 -4.93 1.39
C GLU A 6 -4.28 -5.31 0.58
N VAL A 7 -4.67 -6.59 0.59
CA VAL A 7 -5.87 -7.07 -0.11
C VAL A 7 -7.03 -7.15 0.89
N SER A 8 -8.04 -6.30 0.68
CA SER A 8 -9.24 -6.19 1.51
C SER A 8 -10.44 -6.83 0.83
N GLY A 9 -10.86 -8.00 1.32
CA GLY A 9 -12.17 -8.58 0.98
C GLY A 9 -13.32 -7.87 1.71
N GLN A 10 -13.54 -8.20 2.99
CA GLN A 10 -14.60 -7.60 3.80
C GLN A 10 -14.07 -6.43 4.66
N LYS A 11 -14.79 -5.31 4.71
CA LYS A 11 -14.47 -4.17 5.59
C LYS A 11 -14.71 -4.56 7.06
N LYS A 12 -13.65 -4.63 7.85
CA LYS A 12 -13.69 -4.74 9.32
C LYS A 12 -13.07 -3.47 9.92
N LYS A 13 -13.69 -2.89 10.96
CA LYS A 13 -13.26 -1.61 11.57
C LYS A 13 -11.79 -1.60 12.00
N ASP A 14 -11.24 -2.73 12.46
CA ASP A 14 -9.83 -2.83 12.87
C ASP A 14 -8.82 -2.71 11.71
N LYS A 15 -9.30 -2.77 10.46
CA LYS A 15 -8.45 -2.72 9.27
C LYS A 15 -8.02 -1.31 8.89
N GLU A 16 -8.87 -0.31 9.19
CA GLU A 16 -8.62 1.09 8.84
C GLU A 16 -7.38 1.63 9.57
N ALA A 17 -7.21 1.27 10.84
CA ALA A 17 -6.05 1.68 11.64
C ALA A 17 -4.72 1.10 11.09
N LYS A 18 -4.72 -0.15 10.62
CA LYS A 18 -3.53 -0.79 10.03
C LYS A 18 -3.14 -0.15 8.71
N ILE A 19 -4.11 0.11 7.84
CA ILE A 19 -3.88 0.78 6.55
C ILE A 19 -3.35 2.21 6.77
N ALA A 20 -3.98 2.97 7.68
CA ALA A 20 -3.56 4.32 7.99
C ALA A 20 -2.12 4.36 8.52
N THR A 21 -1.75 3.43 9.40
CA THR A 21 -0.40 3.34 9.96
C THR A 21 0.65 3.05 8.88
N ALA A 22 0.40 2.05 8.03
CA ALA A 22 1.34 1.69 6.97
C ALA A 22 1.51 2.83 5.94
N LYS A 23 0.40 3.44 5.52
CA LYS A 23 0.39 4.48 4.48
C LYS A 23 0.92 5.84 4.98
N LEU A 24 0.57 6.26 6.18
CA LEU A 24 0.82 7.62 6.67
C LEU A 24 2.05 7.74 7.58
N LEU A 25 2.52 6.63 8.18
CA LEU A 25 3.63 6.67 9.12
C LEU A 25 4.83 5.86 8.60
N TRP A 26 4.62 4.57 8.31
CA TRP A 26 5.74 3.67 7.98
C TRP A 26 6.40 3.99 6.63
N VAL A 27 5.60 4.11 5.55
CA VAL A 27 6.15 4.42 4.22
C VAL A 27 6.92 5.75 4.21
N PRO A 28 6.38 6.86 4.76
CA PRO A 28 7.15 8.11 4.87
C PRO A 28 8.43 7.96 5.69
N ALA A 29 8.40 7.25 6.82
CA ALA A 29 9.59 7.05 7.66
C ALA A 29 10.70 6.29 6.92
N VAL A 30 10.36 5.20 6.22
CA VAL A 30 11.33 4.40 5.46
C VAL A 30 11.91 5.20 4.28
N ASN A 31 11.06 5.94 3.57
CA ASN A 31 11.51 6.78 2.46
C ASN A 31 12.42 7.93 2.95
N ASN A 32 12.11 8.56 4.09
CA ASN A 32 12.93 9.61 4.69
C ASN A 32 14.27 9.07 5.22
N HIS A 33 14.32 7.82 5.67
CA HIS A 33 15.57 7.18 6.07
C HIS A 33 16.54 6.96 4.88
N GLY A 34 16.03 6.74 3.67
CA GLY A 34 16.82 6.68 2.43
C GLY A 34 17.65 5.39 2.21
N GLY A 35 17.87 4.58 3.24
CA GLY A 35 18.69 3.36 3.15
C GLY A 35 18.04 2.14 2.49
N PHE A 36 16.72 2.15 2.29
CA PHE A 36 15.96 0.96 1.84
C PHE A 36 15.30 1.11 0.47
N GLY A 37 15.70 2.12 -0.32
CA GLY A 37 15.09 2.46 -1.60
C GLY A 37 13.70 3.09 -1.47
N ARG A 38 12.97 3.21 -2.60
CA ARG A 38 11.63 3.83 -2.64
C ARG A 38 10.53 2.82 -2.32
N TRP A 39 9.74 3.10 -1.31
CA TRP A 39 8.58 2.31 -0.87
C TRP A 39 7.26 3.02 -1.14
N ALA A 40 6.22 2.23 -1.41
CA ALA A 40 4.85 2.69 -1.60
C ALA A 40 3.84 1.68 -1.02
N PHE A 41 2.62 2.14 -0.76
CA PHE A 41 1.53 1.32 -0.23
C PHE A 41 0.31 1.38 -1.15
N LEU A 42 -0.26 0.21 -1.48
CA LEU A 42 -1.46 0.08 -2.30
C LEU A 42 -2.49 -0.84 -1.61
N GLU A 43 -3.70 -0.35 -1.40
CA GLU A 43 -4.83 -1.17 -0.95
C GLU A 43 -5.62 -1.68 -2.17
N ILE A 44 -5.85 -2.99 -2.25
CA ILE A 44 -6.67 -3.64 -3.28
C ILE A 44 -7.96 -4.12 -2.63
N ARG A 45 -9.09 -3.52 -3.01
CA ARG A 45 -10.43 -3.86 -2.48
C ARG A 45 -11.20 -4.85 -3.34
N ASP A 46 -10.84 -4.93 -4.62
CA ASP A 46 -11.38 -5.93 -5.54
C ASP A 46 -10.20 -6.79 -6.05
N PRO A 47 -10.09 -8.05 -5.58
CA PRO A 47 -8.99 -8.92 -5.97
C PRO A 47 -9.01 -9.25 -7.47
N TRP A 48 -10.17 -9.21 -8.13
CA TRP A 48 -10.27 -9.49 -9.58
C TRP A 48 -9.64 -8.37 -10.41
N ASN A 49 -9.64 -7.15 -9.90
CA ASN A 49 -9.05 -5.98 -10.56
C ASN A 49 -7.60 -5.69 -10.11
N ALA A 50 -7.01 -6.54 -9.27
CA ALA A 50 -5.68 -6.33 -8.68
C ALA A 50 -4.59 -6.00 -9.72
N LYS A 51 -4.57 -6.77 -10.83
CA LYS A 51 -3.57 -6.64 -11.90
C LYS A 51 -3.57 -5.25 -12.54
N ASN A 52 -4.75 -4.70 -12.80
CA ASN A 52 -4.89 -3.39 -13.43
C ASN A 52 -4.55 -2.27 -12.45
N LEU A 53 -4.99 -2.39 -11.19
CA LEU A 53 -4.66 -1.43 -10.13
C LEU A 53 -3.15 -1.32 -9.91
N ILE A 54 -2.44 -2.44 -9.83
CA ILE A 54 -0.98 -2.46 -9.67
C ILE A 54 -0.29 -1.81 -10.88
N ARG A 55 -0.72 -2.14 -12.10
CA ARG A 55 -0.12 -1.56 -13.32
C ARG A 55 -0.31 -0.06 -13.40
N ASN A 56 -1.52 0.42 -13.16
CA ASN A 56 -1.81 1.85 -13.19
C ASN A 56 -1.01 2.60 -12.11
N PHE A 57 -0.84 1.98 -10.92
CA PHE A 57 -0.08 2.57 -9.83
C PHE A 57 1.43 2.68 -10.10
N ILE A 58 2.01 1.73 -10.85
CA ILE A 58 3.44 1.74 -11.16
C ILE A 58 3.74 2.61 -12.40
N ALA A 59 2.78 2.74 -13.32
CA ALA A 59 2.93 3.54 -14.53
C ALA A 59 2.80 5.06 -14.30
N SER A 60 2.25 5.48 -13.16
CA SER A 60 2.18 6.89 -12.71
C SER A 60 3.45 7.35 -12.02
#